data_AF-A0A353IMI4-F1
#
_entry.id   AF-A0A353IMI4-F1
#
_cell.length_a   1.000
_cell.length_b   1.000
_cell.length_c   1.000
_cell.angle_alpha   90.00
_cell.angle_beta   90.00
_cell.angle_gamma   90.00
#
_symmetry.space_group_name_H-M   'P 1'
#
loop_
_entity.id
_entity.type
_entity.pdbx_description
1 polymer ?
#
loop_
_entity_poly.entity_id
_entity_poly.type
_entity_poly.pdbx_seq_one_letter_code
_entity_poly.pdbx_strand_id
1 'polypeptide(L)'
;MDPLNNNSDALTTIDDIEHVVLELKAGKVLRKKLPGGGRIHIDRPQPFLCVYRRPETRPDKGTEQLLLGQASYILSSGSEEYQPLLKALITRLLDVIVEAYGAVLVLELWSAP
;
A
#
# COMPACT_ATOMS: atom_id res chain seq x y z
N MET A 1 17.56 7.73 26.66
CA MET A 1 17.55 6.49 25.88
C MET A 1 16.22 5.82 26.20
N ASP A 2 15.22 6.00 25.35
CA ASP A 2 13.91 5.37 25.51
C ASP A 2 13.92 3.98 24.88
N PRO A 3 13.63 2.90 25.64
CA PRO A 3 13.69 1.52 25.15
C PRO A 3 12.41 1.09 24.40
N LEU A 4 11.53 2.02 24.01
CA LEU A 4 10.23 1.72 23.37
C LEU A 4 10.16 2.08 21.88
N ASN A 5 11.24 2.58 21.28
CA ASN A 5 11.25 2.87 19.84
C ASN A 5 11.74 1.68 19.01
N ASN A 6 11.12 0.51 19.18
CA ASN A 6 11.21 -0.60 18.23
C ASN A 6 10.05 -0.51 17.23
N ASN A 7 9.93 0.64 16.57
CA ASN A 7 9.04 0.78 15.41
C ASN A 7 9.86 0.40 14.18
N SER A 8 9.84 -0.87 13.78
CA SER A 8 10.18 -1.18 12.39
C SER A 8 9.10 -0.51 11.54
N ASP A 9 9.40 0.64 10.93
CA ASP A 9 8.48 1.39 10.05
C ASP A 9 7.91 0.57 8.86
N ALA A 10 8.38 -0.66 8.68
CA ALA A 10 7.95 -1.58 7.65
C ALA A 10 6.81 -2.46 8.15
N LEU A 11 5.68 -2.44 7.44
CA LEU A 11 4.57 -3.36 7.63
C LEU A 11 4.99 -4.75 7.11
N THR A 12 5.09 -5.72 8.02
CA THR A 12 5.61 -7.07 7.71
C THR A 12 4.69 -8.20 8.17
N THR A 13 3.71 -7.91 9.03
CA THR A 13 2.84 -8.90 9.66
C THR A 13 1.35 -8.60 9.46
N ILE A 14 0.49 -9.54 9.84
CA ILE A 14 -0.96 -9.34 9.85
C ILE A 14 -1.38 -8.32 10.92
N ASP A 15 -0.73 -8.32 12.08
CA ASP A 15 -1.02 -7.35 13.14
C ASP A 15 -0.73 -5.91 12.66
N ASP A 16 0.36 -5.72 11.91
CA ASP A 16 0.67 -4.43 11.27
C ASP A 16 -0.44 -3.99 10.30
N ILE A 17 -1.07 -4.92 9.58
CA ILE A 17 -2.18 -4.64 8.67
C ILE A 17 -3.39 -4.14 9.45
N GLU A 18 -3.75 -4.81 10.55
CA GLU A 18 -4.89 -4.37 11.36
C GLU A 18 -4.65 -3.00 12.00
N HIS A 19 -3.41 -2.69 12.40
CA HIS A 19 -3.05 -1.34 12.84
C HIS A 19 -3.26 -0.29 11.73
N VAL A 20 -2.83 -0.57 10.50
CA VAL A 20 -3.02 0.32 9.34
C VAL A 20 -4.50 0.49 8.99
N VAL A 21 -5.31 -0.57 9.09
CA VAL A 21 -6.76 -0.53 8.91
C VAL A 21 -7.41 0.42 9.91
N LEU A 22 -7.02 0.36 11.19
CA LEU A 22 -7.54 1.26 12.22
C LEU A 22 -7.13 2.72 11.97
N GLU A 23 -5.89 2.97 11.52
CA GLU A 23 -5.45 4.30 11.12
C GLU A 23 -6.27 4.85 9.96
N LEU A 24 -6.53 4.05 8.92
CA LEU A 24 -7.35 4.46 7.76
C LEU A 24 -8.79 4.75 8.15
N LYS A 25 -9.41 3.87 8.96
CA LYS A 25 -10.77 4.06 9.49
C LYS A 25 -10.89 5.36 10.30
N ALA A 26 -9.85 5.72 11.03
CA ALA A 26 -9.78 6.98 11.78
C ALA A 26 -9.52 8.22 10.90
N GLY A 27 -9.44 8.06 9.57
CA GLY A 27 -9.16 9.16 8.63
C GLY A 27 -7.74 9.68 8.70
N LYS A 28 -6.80 8.91 9.29
CA LYS A 28 -5.39 9.31 9.37
C LYS A 28 -4.69 9.08 8.03
N VAL A 29 -3.70 9.92 7.76
CA VAL A 29 -2.78 9.74 6.64
C VAL A 29 -1.97 8.46 6.86
N LEU A 30 -2.08 7.51 5.93
CA LEU A 30 -1.25 6.31 5.90
C LEU A 30 0.02 6.56 5.10
N ARG A 31 1.17 6.46 5.76
CA ARG A 31 2.50 6.47 5.13
C ARG A 31 3.35 5.41 5.80
N LYS A 32 3.42 4.22 5.20
CA LYS A 32 4.15 3.07 5.75
C LYS A 32 5.08 2.48 4.71
N LYS A 33 6.23 1.96 5.14
CA LYS A 33 7.14 1.21 4.27
C LYS A 33 6.60 -0.22 4.13
N LEU A 34 6.84 -0.83 2.98
CA LEU A 34 6.63 -2.26 2.75
C LEU A 34 7.99 -2.93 2.47
N PRO A 35 8.09 -4.25 2.68
CA PRO A 35 9.20 -5.05 2.20
C PRO A 35 9.51 -4.83 0.71
N GLY A 36 10.73 -5.16 0.29
CA GLY A 36 11.17 -4.95 -1.10
C GLY A 36 11.18 -3.47 -1.53
N GLY A 37 11.36 -2.55 -0.56
CA GLY A 37 11.39 -1.10 -0.79
C GLY A 37 10.02 -0.49 -1.14
N GLY A 38 8.93 -1.23 -0.98
CA GLY A 38 7.58 -0.75 -1.25
C GLY A 38 7.11 0.32 -0.23
N ARG A 39 5.93 0.87 -0.47
CA ARG A 39 5.26 1.80 0.44
C ARG A 39 3.77 1.89 0.18
N ILE A 40 3.04 2.27 1.22
CA ILE A 40 1.65 2.69 1.15
C ILE A 40 1.62 4.21 1.31
N HIS A 41 0.80 4.87 0.52
CA HIS A 41 0.46 6.28 0.71
C HIS A 41 -1.03 6.49 0.46
N ILE A 42 -1.77 6.83 1.51
CA ILE A 42 -3.19 7.14 1.42
C ILE A 42 -3.44 8.33 2.35
N ASP A 43 -3.64 9.53 1.81
CA ASP A 43 -3.81 10.74 2.64
C ASP A 43 -5.11 10.70 3.47
N ARG A 44 -6.16 10.07 2.92
CA ARG A 44 -7.46 9.81 3.56
C ARG A 44 -8.15 8.67 2.80
N PRO A 45 -9.20 8.02 3.34
CA PRO A 45 -10.02 7.13 2.53
C PRO A 45 -10.45 7.79 1.21
N GLN A 46 -10.29 7.07 0.11
CA GLN A 46 -10.69 7.47 -1.24
C GLN A 46 -11.44 6.31 -1.89
N PRO A 47 -12.42 6.56 -2.78
CA PRO A 47 -13.15 5.50 -3.48
C PRO A 47 -12.32 4.80 -4.57
N PHE A 48 -10.99 4.86 -4.49
CA PHE A 48 -10.07 4.17 -5.38
C PHE A 48 -8.74 3.84 -4.69
N LEU A 49 -8.03 2.85 -5.22
CA LEU A 49 -6.69 2.48 -4.82
C LEU A 49 -5.85 2.15 -6.06
N CYS A 50 -4.76 2.89 -6.26
CA CYS A 50 -3.79 2.59 -7.31
C CYS A 50 -2.74 1.60 -6.79
N VAL A 51 -2.39 0.59 -7.56
CA VAL A 51 -1.40 -0.42 -7.19
C VAL A 51 -0.36 -0.51 -8.30
N TYR A 52 0.91 -0.48 -7.93
CA TYR A 52 1.98 -0.76 -8.87
C TYR A 52 3.00 -1.70 -8.25
N ARG A 53 3.25 -2.80 -8.95
CA ARG A 53 4.27 -3.78 -8.62
C ARG A 53 5.46 -3.57 -9.53
N ARG A 54 6.59 -3.18 -8.96
CA ARG A 54 7.82 -2.97 -9.72
C ARG A 54 8.26 -4.26 -10.41
N PRO A 55 8.51 -4.25 -11.73
CA PRO A 55 9.11 -5.38 -12.41
C PRO A 55 10.46 -5.76 -11.80
N GLU A 56 10.74 -7.05 -11.66
CA GLU A 56 12.03 -7.51 -11.12
C GLU A 56 13.17 -7.47 -12.14
N THR A 57 12.82 -7.57 -13.42
CA THR A 57 13.79 -7.77 -14.51
C THR A 57 14.20 -6.49 -15.22
N ARG A 58 13.52 -5.36 -14.95
CA ARG A 58 13.80 -4.08 -15.63
C ARG A 58 13.49 -2.87 -14.75
N PRO A 59 14.22 -1.76 -14.92
CA PRO A 59 13.82 -0.49 -14.34
C PRO A 59 12.55 0.04 -15.02
N ASP A 60 11.70 0.71 -14.25
CA ASP A 60 10.45 1.28 -14.75
C ASP A 60 10.08 2.56 -13.96
N LYS A 61 11.01 3.50 -13.96
CA LYS A 61 10.90 4.76 -13.19
C LYS A 61 9.70 5.59 -13.62
N GLY A 62 9.35 5.58 -14.90
CA GLY A 62 8.23 6.37 -15.43
C GLY A 62 6.89 5.97 -14.81
N THR A 63 6.62 4.66 -14.75
CA THR A 63 5.40 4.12 -14.13
C THR A 63 5.38 4.36 -12.62
N GLU A 64 6.54 4.24 -11.94
CA GLU A 64 6.64 4.60 -10.54
C GLU A 64 6.29 6.08 -10.30
N GLN A 65 6.84 7.01 -11.10
CA GLN A 65 6.52 8.43 -10.97
C GLN A 65 5.04 8.74 -11.23
N LEU A 66 4.42 8.05 -12.20
CA LEU A 66 2.98 8.17 -12.44
C LEU A 66 2.15 7.75 -11.22
N LEU A 67 2.53 6.65 -10.55
CA LEU A 67 1.90 6.20 -9.31
C LEU A 67 2.08 7.20 -8.17
N LEU A 68 3.29 7.75 -7.99
CA LEU A 68 3.60 8.67 -6.89
C LEU A 68 2.79 9.98 -6.94
N GLY A 69 2.23 10.34 -8.11
CA GLY A 69 1.32 11.47 -8.25
C GLY A 69 -0.12 11.20 -7.78
N GLN A 70 -0.46 9.97 -7.38
CA GLN A 70 -1.81 9.60 -6.95
C GLN A 70 -2.00 9.83 -5.44
N ALA A 71 -3.21 10.18 -5.01
CA ALA A 71 -3.52 10.43 -3.59
C ALA A 71 -3.74 9.16 -2.75
N SER A 72 -3.92 8.01 -3.41
CA SER A 72 -4.19 6.71 -2.80
C SER A 72 -3.46 5.64 -3.60
N TYR A 73 -2.33 5.16 -3.08
CA TYR A 73 -1.53 4.15 -3.78
C TYR A 73 -0.77 3.17 -2.88
N ILE A 74 -0.45 2.02 -3.48
CA ILE A 74 0.55 1.06 -3.00
C ILE A 74 1.60 0.85 -4.08
N LEU A 75 2.85 1.08 -3.69
CA LEU A 75 4.03 0.68 -4.44
C LEU A 75 4.58 -0.59 -3.80
N SER A 76 4.74 -1.67 -4.55
CA SER A 76 5.31 -2.92 -4.06
C SER A 76 6.44 -3.41 -4.96
N SER A 77 7.30 -4.27 -4.43
CA SER A 77 8.11 -5.16 -5.28
C SER A 77 7.18 -6.14 -6.02
N GLY A 78 7.57 -6.55 -7.24
CA GLY A 78 6.92 -7.59 -8.03
C GLY A 78 7.27 -9.02 -7.62
N SER A 79 8.23 -9.21 -6.70
CA SER A 79 8.61 -10.52 -6.16
C SER A 79 7.41 -11.30 -5.63
N GLU A 80 7.36 -12.60 -5.96
CA GLU A 80 6.35 -13.53 -5.45
C GLU A 80 6.37 -13.66 -3.93
N GLU A 81 7.52 -13.47 -3.30
CA GLU A 81 7.71 -13.53 -1.84
C GLU A 81 6.73 -12.61 -1.08
N TYR A 82 6.46 -11.42 -1.63
CA TYR A 82 5.65 -10.40 -0.95
C TYR A 82 4.16 -10.43 -1.36
N GLN A 83 3.78 -11.27 -2.33
CA GLN A 83 2.40 -11.31 -2.82
C GLN A 83 1.37 -11.71 -1.76
N PRO A 84 1.62 -12.67 -0.86
CA PRO A 84 0.65 -13.02 0.18
C PRO A 84 0.34 -11.84 1.12
N LEU A 85 1.38 -11.14 1.59
CA LEU A 85 1.23 -9.97 2.44
C LEU A 85 0.53 -8.82 1.71
N LEU A 86 0.93 -8.55 0.46
CA LEU A 86 0.31 -7.51 -0.37
C LEU A 86 -1.18 -7.79 -0.60
N LYS A 87 -1.55 -9.03 -0.90
CA LYS A 87 -2.95 -9.44 -1.09
C LYS A 87 -3.76 -9.26 0.19
N ALA A 88 -3.22 -9.69 1.34
CA ALA A 88 -3.89 -9.51 2.63
C ALA A 88 -4.10 -8.02 2.92
N LEU A 89 -3.06 -7.20 2.76
CA LEU A 89 -3.12 -5.76 2.95
C LEU A 89 -4.18 -5.11 2.06
N ILE A 90 -4.13 -5.34 0.74
CA ILE A 90 -5.10 -4.75 -0.20
C ILE A 90 -6.51 -5.13 0.21
N THR A 91 -6.78 -6.42 0.44
CA THR A 91 -8.12 -6.90 0.82
C THR A 91 -8.67 -6.13 2.02
N ARG A 92 -7.87 -5.98 3.08
CA ARG A 92 -8.29 -5.29 4.31
C ARG A 92 -8.48 -3.78 4.11
N LEU A 93 -7.66 -3.12 3.29
CA LEU A 93 -7.87 -1.71 2.94
C LEU A 93 -9.16 -1.51 2.12
N LEU A 94 -9.45 -2.43 1.19
CA LEU A 94 -10.67 -2.37 0.39
C LEU A 94 -11.92 -2.53 1.27
N ASP A 95 -11.90 -3.40 2.28
CA ASP A 95 -13.01 -3.53 3.24
C ASP A 95 -13.36 -2.17 3.87
N VAL A 96 -12.34 -1.41 4.30
CA VAL A 96 -12.52 -0.07 4.89
C VAL A 96 -13.11 0.92 3.88
N ILE A 97 -12.59 0.91 2.65
CA ILE A 97 -13.02 1.86 1.61
C ILE A 97 -14.46 1.53 1.17
N VAL A 98 -14.81 0.25 1.02
CA VAL A 98 -16.16 -0.19 0.69
C VAL A 98 -17.14 0.14 1.82
N GLU A 99 -16.74 -0.04 3.08
CA GLU A 99 -17.56 0.38 4.23
C GLU A 99 -17.87 1.89 4.19
N ALA A 100 -16.91 2.71 3.77
CA ALA A 100 -17.06 4.17 3.71
C ALA A 100 -17.81 4.69 2.46
N TYR A 101 -17.64 4.04 1.31
CA TYR A 101 -18.10 4.57 0.00
C TYR A 101 -19.07 3.64 -0.75
N GLY A 102 -19.33 2.42 -0.26
CA GLY A 102 -20.18 1.39 -0.89
C GLY A 102 -19.51 0.61 -2.02
N ALA A 103 -18.46 1.15 -2.63
CA ALA A 103 -17.65 0.49 -3.64
C ALA A 103 -16.25 1.08 -3.70
N VAL A 104 -15.32 0.39 -4.36
CA VAL A 104 -13.94 0.85 -4.57
C VAL A 104 -13.44 0.46 -5.95
N LEU A 105 -12.76 1.39 -6.62
CA LEU A 105 -12.06 1.14 -7.88
C LEU A 105 -10.60 0.77 -7.60
N VAL A 106 -10.16 -0.42 -8.02
CA VAL A 106 -8.75 -0.82 -7.95
C VAL A 106 -8.11 -0.65 -9.32
N LEU A 107 -7.04 0.13 -9.39
CA LEU A 107 -6.29 0.40 -10.61
C LEU A 107 -4.89 -0.17 -10.46
N GLU A 108 -4.61 -1.30 -11.10
CA GLU A 108 -3.25 -1.79 -11.20
C GLU A 108 -2.57 -1.18 -12.43
N LEU A 109 -1.37 -0.63 -12.25
CA LEU A 109 -0.58 0.01 -13.29
C LEU A 109 0.50 -0.94 -13.79
N TRP A 110 0.76 -0.91 -15.11
CA TRP A 110 1.88 -1.55 -15.75
C TRP A 110 2.29 -0.73 -16.99
N SER A 111 3.59 -0.63 -17.25
CA SER A 111 4.07 -0.14 -18.54
C SER A 111 4.01 -1.27 -19.57
N ALA A 112 3.48 -0.95 -20.76
CA ALA A 112 3.54 -1.85 -21.90
C ALA A 112 5.01 -2.06 -22.35
N PRO A 113 5.31 -3.18 -23.04
CA PRO A 113 6.62 -3.45 -23.63
C PRO A 113 7.07 -2.37 -24.63
#